data_AF-A0A1T4YTY3-F1
#
_entry.id   AF-A0A1T4YTY3-F1
#
_cell.length_a   1.000
_cell.length_b   1.000
_cell.length_c   1.000
_cell.angle_alpha   90.00
_cell.angle_beta   90.00
_cell.angle_gamma   90.00
#
_symmetry.space_group_name_H-M   'P 1'
#
loop_
_entity.id
_entity.type
_entity.pdbx_description
1 polymer ?
#
loop_
_entity_poly.entity_id
_entity_poly.type
_entity_poly.pdbx_seq_one_letter_code
_entity_poly.pdbx_strand_id
1 'polypeptide(L)' 'MKVRLLQSISSPTYSYAVGQVVETSKDRGNQFVKHGIAEVVETAKAKPVKETATKKSASKKAKKGDDDADND' A
#
# COMPACT_ATOMS: atom_id res chain seq x y z
N MET A 1 5.01 -6.10 13.08
CA MET A 1 3.64 -6.09 13.64
C MET A 1 2.68 -5.79 12.52
N LYS A 2 1.53 -6.46 12.45
CA LYS A 2 0.54 -6.19 11.40
C LYS A 2 -0.52 -5.26 11.95
N VAL A 3 -0.83 -4.22 11.18
CA VAL A 3 -1.89 -3.27 11.50
C VAL A 3 -2.84 -3.15 10.31
N ARG A 4 -4.14 -3.02 10.58
CA ARG A 4 -5.16 -2.74 9.58
C ARG A 4 -5.42 -1.24 9.59
N LEU A 5 -5.25 -0.60 8.45
CA LEU A 5 -5.51 0.84 8.34
C LEU A 5 -7.01 1.12 8.40
N LEU A 6 -7.41 2.08 9.22
CA LEU A 6 -8.76 2.64 9.26
C LEU A 6 -8.92 3.84 8.33
N GLN A 7 -7.79 4.44 7.91
CA GLN A 7 -7.74 5.60 7.05
C GLN A 7 -6.81 5.36 5.85
N SER A 8 -7.11 6.03 4.74
CA SER A 8 -6.22 6.02 3.56
C SER A 8 -4.98 6.85 3.85
N ILE A 9 -3.80 6.26 3.66
CA ILE A 9 -2.52 6.96 3.79
C ILE A 9 -1.94 7.10 2.39
N SER A 10 -1.75 8.35 1.94
CA SER A 10 -1.07 8.64 0.69
C SER A 10 0.25 9.35 0.98
N SER A 11 1.32 8.83 0.41
CA SER A 11 2.66 9.39 0.49
C SER A 11 3.33 9.28 -0.88
N PRO A 12 4.36 10.09 -1.17
CA PRO A 12 5.04 10.07 -2.47
C PRO A 12 5.61 8.68 -2.84
N THR A 13 5.91 7.86 -1.84
CA THR A 13 6.56 6.55 -2.00
C THR A 13 5.65 5.36 -1.69
N TYR A 14 4.46 5.58 -1.13
CA TYR A 14 3.50 4.51 -0.83
C TYR A 14 2.08 5.07 -0.72
N SER A 15 1.11 4.30 -1.17
CA SER A 15 -0.31 4.58 -0.97
C SER A 15 -0.98 3.34 -0.41
N TYR A 16 -1.68 3.51 0.70
CA TYR A 16 -2.43 2.47 1.35
C TYR A 16 -3.90 2.85 1.46
N ALA A 17 -4.77 1.88 1.17
CA ALA A 17 -6.21 2.04 1.24
C ALA A 17 -6.76 1.74 2.64
N VAL A 18 -7.95 2.28 2.93
CA VAL A 18 -8.73 1.90 4.12
C VAL A 18 -8.98 0.39 4.10
N GLY A 19 -8.79 -0.25 5.25
CA GLY A 19 -8.96 -1.69 5.43
C GLY A 19 -7.76 -2.53 5.01
N GLN A 20 -6.73 -1.93 4.41
CA GLN A 20 -5.52 -2.64 4.02
C GLN A 20 -4.72 -3.05 5.26
N VAL A 21 -4.28 -4.31 5.29
CA VAL A 21 -3.38 -4.81 6.32
C VAL A 21 -1.95 -4.59 5.85
N VAL A 22 -1.19 -3.83 6.64
CA VAL A 22 0.21 -3.51 6.38
C VAL A 22 1.09 -4.04 7.50
N GLU A 23 2.26 -4.53 7.13
CA GLU A 23 3.27 -4.94 8.11
C GLU A 23 4.20 -3.76 8.40
N THR A 24 4.32 -3.39 9.67
CA THR A 24 5.13 -2.25 10.12
C THR A 24 5.99 -2.65 11.32
N SER A 25 7.00 -1.83 11.62
CA SER A 25 7.71 -1.89 12.91
C SER A 25 6.74 -1.61 14.06
N LYS A 26 7.08 -2.13 15.26
CA LYS A 26 6.22 -2.03 16.45
C LYS A 26 5.97 -0.57 16.86
N ASP A 27 7.00 0.28 16.82
CA ASP A 27 6.91 1.70 17.14
C ASP A 27 5.97 2.45 16.19
N ARG A 28 6.14 2.24 14.89
CA ARG A 28 5.32 2.87 13.85
C ARG A 28 3.86 2.38 13.90
N GLY A 29 3.67 1.08 14.10
CA GLY A 29 2.35 0.48 14.26
C GLY A 29 1.63 1.05 15.49
N ASN A 30 2.34 1.15 16.61
CA ASN A 30 1.81 1.77 17.83
C ASN A 30 1.45 3.24 17.65
N GLN A 31 2.24 4.01 16.88
CA GLN A 31 1.87 5.39 16.54
C GLN A 31 0.55 5.43 15.74
N PHE A 32 0.41 4.60 14.71
CA PHE A 32 -0.82 4.55 13.94
C PHE A 32 -2.04 4.16 14.79
N VAL A 33 -1.88 3.22 15.71
CA VAL A 33 -2.93 2.82 16.64
C VAL A 33 -3.26 3.94 17.63
N LYS A 34 -2.23 4.59 18.19
CA LYS A 34 -2.39 5.71 19.13
C LYS A 34 -3.11 6.90 18.50
N HIS A 35 -2.90 7.13 17.21
CA HIS A 35 -3.57 8.20 16.46
C HIS A 35 -4.92 7.77 15.85
N GLY A 36 -5.39 6.53 16.06
CA GLY A 36 -6.64 6.04 15.47
C GLY A 36 -6.59 5.85 13.96
N ILE A 37 -5.38 5.80 13.38
CA ILE A 37 -5.15 5.60 11.94
C ILE A 37 -5.21 4.11 11.58
N ALA A 38 -4.87 3.23 12.51
CA ALA A 38 -4.84 1.79 12.30
C ALA A 38 -5.24 1.00 13.55
N GLU A 39 -5.54 -0.28 13.39
CA GLU A 39 -5.78 -1.22 14.47
C GLU A 39 -4.79 -2.37 14.41
N VAL A 40 -4.40 -2.89 15.57
CA VAL A 40 -3.53 -4.07 15.67
C VAL A 40 -4.28 -5.27 15.11
N VAL A 41 -3.73 -5.89 14.07
CA VAL A 41 -4.18 -7.21 13.65
C VAL A 41 -3.36 -8.22 14.44
N GLU A 42 -3.86 -8.55 15.62
CA GLU A 42 -3.32 -9.66 16.38
C GLU A 42 -3.65 -10.93 15.59
N THR A 43 -2.62 -11.58 15.05
CA THR A 43 -2.77 -12.84 14.34
C THR A 43 -3.13 -13.92 15.35
N ALA A 44 -4.40 -13.98 15.77
CA ALA A 44 -4.97 -15.19 16.30
C ALA A 44 -4.80 -16.26 15.20
N LYS A 45 -4.02 -17.29 15.55
CA LYS A 45 -3.59 -18.40 14.70
C LYS A 45 -4.47 -18.66 13.47
N ALA A 46 -3.85 -18.52 12.30
CA ALA A 46 -4.13 -19.18 11.03
C ALA A 46 -5.60 -19.52 10.72
N LYS A 47 -6.24 -18.66 9.91
CA LYS A 47 -7.14 -19.14 8.86
C LYS A 47 -6.56 -18.67 7.53
N PRO A 48 -6.28 -19.56 6.56
CA PRO A 48 -5.82 -19.17 5.23
C PRO A 48 -7.01 -18.49 4.54
N VAL A 49 -7.05 -17.15 4.62
CA VAL A 49 -8.04 -16.39 3.88
C VAL A 49 -7.53 -16.35 2.44
N LYS A 50 -8.25 -17.11 1.60
CA LYS A 50 -8.16 -17.16 0.14
C LYS A 50 -7.68 -15.84 -0.47
N GLU A 51 -6.76 -15.98 -1.43
CA GLU A 51 -6.50 -15.08 -2.54
C GLU A 51 -7.46 -13.89 -2.66
N THR A 52 -6.91 -12.68 -2.59
CA THR A 52 -7.35 -11.63 -3.51
C THR A 52 -6.11 -10.90 -3.98
N ALA A 53 -5.73 -11.23 -5.21
CA ALA A 53 -4.59 -10.72 -5.92
C ALA A 53 -4.54 -9.18 -5.94
N THR A 54 -3.37 -8.65 -5.58
CA THR A 54 -2.60 -7.72 -6.41
C THR A 54 -3.42 -6.77 -7.30
N LYS A 55 -3.93 -5.66 -6.75
CA LYS A 55 -4.13 -4.44 -7.57
C LYS A 55 -2.79 -3.72 -7.71
N LYS A 56 -1.94 -4.28 -8.57
CA LYS A 56 -0.83 -3.61 -9.23
C LYS A 56 -1.44 -2.59 -10.21
N SER A 57 -1.58 -1.34 -9.78
CA SER A 57 -1.78 -0.20 -10.69
C SER A 57 -0.48 0.60 -10.66
N ALA A 58 0.57 0.09 -11.30
CA ALA A 58 0.95 0.51 -12.65
C ALA A 58 1.41 1.97 -12.67
N SER A 59 2.64 2.19 -12.22
CA SER A 59 3.47 3.32 -12.60
C SER A 59 3.58 3.34 -14.12
N LYS A 60 2.73 4.11 -14.80
CA LYS A 60 2.88 4.39 -16.23
C LYS A 60 3.96 5.45 -16.40
N LYS A 61 5.21 5.05 -16.21
CA LYS A 61 6.38 5.78 -16.73
C LYS A 61 6.38 5.55 -18.25
N ALA A 62 5.58 6.34 -18.98
CA ALA A 62 5.67 6.40 -20.43
C ALA A 62 6.95 7.16 -20.79
N LYS A 63 8.05 6.43 -20.89
CA LYS A 63 9.15 6.75 -21.80
C LYS A 63 8.56 6.58 -23.21
N LYS A 64 8.26 7.68 -23.90
CA LYS A 64 8.10 7.66 -25.36
C LYS A 64 9.44 8.10 -25.93
N GLY A 65 10.27 7.10 -26.22
CA GLY A 65 11.27 7.23 -27.25
C GLY A 65 10.64 6.84 -28.58
N ASP A 66 11.21 7.44 -29.62
CA ASP A 66 11.27 7.02 -31.02
C ASP A 66 10.25 7.58 -32.02
N ASP A 67 10.87 7.89 -33.15
CA ASP A 67 10.44 8.14 -34.54
C ASP A 67 9.92 9.52 -34.98
N ASP A 68 10.83 10.18 -35.70
CA ASP A 68 10.67 10.78 -37.04
C ASP A 68 9.85 12.05 -37.26
N ALA A 69 10.56 13.10 -37.65
CA ALA A 69 10.25 13.90 -38.84
C ALA A 69 11.48 14.75 -39.25
N ASP A 70 12.25 14.23 -40.22
CA ASP A 70 12.90 15.03 -41.27
C ASP A 70 11.85 15.94 -41.97
N ASN A 71 12.34 17.01 -42.63
CA ASN A 71 11.65 17.98 -43.52
C ASN A 71 11.22 19.30 -42.82
N ASP A 72 11.67 20.51 -43.19
CA ASP A 72 12.21 21.08 -44.45
C ASP A 72 13.30 22.13 -44.14
#